data_AF-A0A2V2EPU6-F1
#
_entry.id   AF-A0A2V2EPU6-F1
#
_cell.length_a   1.000
_cell.length_b   1.000
_cell.length_c   1.000
_cell.angle_alpha   90.00
_cell.angle_beta   90.00
_cell.angle_gamma   90.00
#
_symmetry.space_group_name_H-M   'P 1'
#
loop_
_entity.id
_entity.type
_entity.pdbx_description
1 polymer ?
#
loop_
_entity_poly.entity_id
_entity_poly.type
_entity_poly.pdbx_seq_one_letter_code
_entity_poly.pdbx_strand_id
1 'polypeptide(L)'
;MKVKKIPMRMCIACHEMKPKKEMLRIVKPKEGDAFIDFSGKAAGRGAYICDHPECIKKLKKMRLLNKTFSCEIPLPVYDAIEEAFFAKK
;
A
#
# COMPACT_ATOMS: atom_id res chain seq x y z
N MET A 1 32.58 3.66 -6.06
CA MET A 1 31.36 3.62 -5.21
C MET A 1 30.49 2.46 -5.68
N LYS A 2 30.07 1.53 -4.80
CA LYS A 2 29.16 0.44 -5.19
C LYS A 2 27.81 1.03 -5.60
N VAL A 3 27.39 0.83 -6.86
CA VAL A 3 26.06 1.20 -7.33
C VAL A 3 25.03 0.42 -6.51
N LYS A 4 24.30 1.11 -5.63
CA LYS A 4 23.27 0.47 -4.81
C LYS A 4 22.13 0.06 -5.73
N LYS A 5 21.83 -1.24 -5.79
CA LYS A 5 20.66 -1.75 -6.53
C LYS A 5 19.40 -1.10 -5.95
N ILE A 6 18.58 -0.50 -6.82
CA ILE A 6 17.29 0.07 -6.43
C ILE A 6 16.35 -1.10 -6.14
N PRO A 7 15.79 -1.21 -4.92
CA PRO A 7 14.83 -2.27 -4.63
C PRO A 7 13.57 -2.07 -5.46
N MET A 8 13.20 -3.08 -6.24
CA MET A 8 11.91 -3.13 -6.92
C MET A 8 10.88 -3.80 -6.02
N ARG A 9 9.62 -3.40 -6.15
CA ARG A 9 8.47 -3.98 -5.45
C ARG A 9 7.33 -4.19 -6.44
N MET A 10 6.56 -5.24 -6.20
CA MET A 10 5.38 -5.54 -7.01
C MET A 10 4.18 -4.80 -6.43
N CYS A 11 3.43 -4.10 -7.28
CA CYS A 11 2.16 -3.51 -6.89
C CYS A 11 1.12 -4.60 -6.66
N ILE A 12 0.43 -4.58 -5.53
CA ILE A 12 -0.64 -5.55 -5.26
C ILE A 12 -1.87 -5.38 -6.14
N ALA A 13 -2.04 -4.23 -6.81
CA ALA A 13 -3.21 -3.93 -7.65
C ALA A 13 -2.99 -4.15 -9.15
N CYS A 14 -1.84 -3.75 -9.70
CA CYS A 14 -1.52 -3.95 -11.12
C CYS A 14 -0.48 -5.05 -11.38
N HIS A 15 0.14 -5.61 -10.33
CA HIS A 15 1.17 -6.64 -10.41
C HIS A 15 2.44 -6.24 -11.19
N GLU A 16 2.62 -4.94 -11.49
CA GLU A 16 3.84 -4.44 -12.10
C GLU A 16 4.95 -4.21 -11.08
N MET A 17 6.19 -4.42 -11.50
CA MET A 17 7.39 -4.14 -10.72
C MET A 17 7.78 -2.67 -10.87
N LYS A 18 7.86 -1.94 -9.75
CA LYS A 18 8.23 -0.52 -9.73
C LYS A 18 9.29 -0.23 -8.67
N PRO A 19 10.09 0.84 -8.83
CA PRO A 19 11.05 1.27 -7.83
C PRO A 19 10.37 1.55 -6.49
N LYS A 20 10.93 1.03 -5.39
CA LYS A 20 10.37 1.19 -4.03
C LYS A 20 10.03 2.65 -3.68
N LYS A 21 10.82 3.61 -4.19
CA LYS A 21 10.64 5.05 -3.90
C LYS A 21 9.39 5.66 -4.53
N GLU A 22 8.87 5.07 -5.59
CA GLU A 22 7.70 5.55 -6.35
C GLU A 22 6.41 4.84 -5.91
N MET A 23 6.48 4.05 -4.84
CA MET A 23 5.38 3.23 -4.37
C MET A 23 4.94 3.66 -2.99
N LEU A 24 3.63 3.60 -2.77
CA LEU A 24 3.02 3.81 -1.47
C LEU A 24 3.05 2.49 -0.70
N ARG A 25 3.41 2.59 0.58
CA ARG A 25 3.40 1.47 1.49
C ARG A 25 2.12 1.53 2.33
N ILE A 26 1.37 0.44 2.34
CA ILE A 26 0.24 0.24 3.26
C ILE A 26 0.70 -0.75 4.32
N VAL A 27 0.50 -0.42 5.59
CA VAL A 27 0.94 -1.26 6.71
C VAL A 27 -0.26 -1.69 7.52
N LYS A 28 -0.33 -2.98 7.81
CA LYS A 28 -1.23 -3.55 8.82
C LYS A 28 -0.41 -3.84 10.08
N PRO A 29 -0.59 -3.06 11.16
CA PRO A 29 0.01 -3.36 12.45
C PRO A 29 -0.57 -4.65 13.04
N LYS A 30 0.07 -5.19 14.09
CA LYS A 30 -0.42 -6.37 14.81
C LYS A 30 -1.77 -6.08 15.49
N GLU A 31 -1.93 -4.87 15.99
CA GLU A 31 -3.14 -4.35 16.62
C GLU A 31 -3.55 -3.05 15.91
N GLY A 32 -4.84 -2.93 15.60
CA GLY A 32 -5.39 -1.77 14.88
C GLY A 32 -5.49 -1.96 13.36
N ASP A 33 -5.95 -0.92 12.67
CA ASP A 33 -6.30 -0.96 11.25
C ASP A 33 -5.14 -0.72 10.29
N ALA A 34 -5.33 -1.11 9.02
CA ALA A 34 -4.34 -0.84 7.99
C ALA A 34 -4.32 0.65 7.65
N PHE A 35 -3.15 1.21 7.38
CA PHE A 35 -3.00 2.62 7.03
C PHE A 35 -1.87 2.84 6.01
N ILE A 36 -1.87 4.00 5.35
CA ILE A 36 -0.75 4.40 4.47
C ILE A 36 0.42 4.85 5.34
N ASP A 37 1.55 4.16 5.19
CA ASP A 37 2.81 4.51 5.83
C ASP A 37 3.70 5.35 4.90
N PHE A 38 3.62 6.67 5.07
CA PHE A 38 4.51 7.59 4.36
C PHE A 38 5.94 7.63 4.91
N SER A 39 6.14 7.19 6.17
CA SER A 39 7.46 7.21 6.80
C SER A 39 8.36 6.06 6.32
N GLY A 40 7.74 4.97 5.87
CA GLY A 40 8.42 3.72 5.52
C GLY A 40 9.02 2.99 6.73
N LYS A 41 8.70 3.42 7.96
CA LYS A 41 9.26 2.90 9.21
C LYS A 41 8.23 2.18 10.08
N ALA A 42 6.95 2.19 9.71
CA ALA A 42 5.90 1.59 10.52
C ALA A 42 6.10 0.06 10.65
N ALA A 43 5.89 -0.46 11.86
CA ALA A 43 5.98 -1.87 12.18
C ALA A 43 4.70 -2.61 11.74
N GLY A 44 4.86 -3.83 11.25
CA GLY A 44 3.75 -4.67 10.78
C GLY A 44 3.95 -5.21 9.36
N ARG A 45 2.92 -5.87 8.84
CA ARG A 45 2.92 -6.41 7.49
C ARG A 45 2.75 -5.26 6.50
N GLY A 46 3.66 -5.16 5.53
CA GLY A 46 3.64 -4.10 4.52
C GLY A 46 3.23 -4.63 3.15
N ALA A 47 2.33 -3.90 2.50
CA ALA A 47 1.96 -4.08 1.10
C ALA A 47 2.38 -2.85 0.29
N TYR A 48 2.74 -3.03 -0.98
CA TYR A 48 3.11 -1.92 -1.85
C TYR A 48 2.06 -1.73 -2.94
N ILE A 49 1.69 -0.48 -3.17
CA ILE A 49 0.76 -0.07 -4.22
C ILE A 49 1.35 1.09 -5.00
N CYS A 50 1.03 1.19 -6.29
CA CYS A 50 1.46 2.33 -7.10
C CYS A 50 0.85 3.62 -6.57
N ASP A 51 1.62 4.71 -6.71
CA ASP A 51 1.14 6.08 -6.55
C ASP A 51 0.25 6.50 -7.75
N HIS A 52 -0.79 5.70 -8.05
CA HIS A 52 -1.69 5.92 -9.17
C HIS A 52 -3.15 5.75 -8.72
N PRO A 53 -4.05 6.71 -9.04
CA PRO A 53 -5.45 6.66 -8.62
C PRO A 53 -6.17 5.35 -8.99
N GLU A 54 -5.87 4.80 -10.17
CA GLU A 54 -6.48 3.54 -10.61
C GLU A 54 -6.12 2.35 -9.72
N CYS A 55 -4.88 2.30 -9.21
CA CYS A 55 -4.45 1.24 -8.32
C CYS A 55 -5.19 1.33 -6.98
N ILE A 56 -5.34 2.55 -6.43
CA ILE A 56 -6.08 2.80 -5.20
C ILE A 56 -7.56 2.43 -5.35
N LYS A 57 -8.20 2.81 -6.46
CA LYS A 57 -9.58 2.40 -6.76
C LYS A 57 -9.73 0.88 -6.85
N LYS A 58 -8.78 0.19 -7.51
CA LYS A 58 -8.75 -1.28 -7.58
C LYS A 58 -8.56 -1.92 -6.19
N LEU A 59 -7.71 -1.33 -5.34
CA LEU A 59 -7.47 -1.79 -3.98
C LEU A 59 -8.78 -1.92 -3.19
N LYS A 60 -9.59 -0.85 -3.20
CA LYS A 60 -10.89 -0.79 -2.55
C LYS A 60 -11.91 -1.71 -3.21
N LYS A 61 -12.07 -1.61 -4.53
CA LYS A 61 -13.06 -2.40 -5.30
C LYS A 61 -12.88 -3.90 -5.14
N MET A 62 -11.64 -4.39 -5.15
CA MET A 62 -11.32 -5.82 -5.05
C MET A 62 -10.98 -6.28 -3.63
N ARG A 63 -11.05 -5.36 -2.64
CA ARG A 63 -10.65 -5.60 -1.25
C ARG A 63 -9.30 -6.34 -1.14
N LEU A 64 -8.30 -5.83 -1.86
CA LEU A 64 -7.02 -6.54 -2.02
C LEU A 64 -6.26 -6.70 -0.70
N LEU A 65 -6.41 -5.76 0.23
CA LEU A 65 -5.75 -5.84 1.54
C LEU A 65 -6.23 -7.07 2.34
N ASN A 66 -7.47 -7.52 2.13
CA ASN A 66 -7.97 -8.71 2.82
C ASN A 66 -7.15 -9.95 2.41
N LYS A 67 -6.86 -10.06 1.11
CA LYS A 67 -6.03 -11.14 0.57
C LYS A 67 -4.57 -10.98 0.98
N THR A 68 -4.03 -9.77 0.88
CA THR A 68 -2.62 -9.49 1.18
C THR A 68 -2.27 -9.69 2.66
N PHE A 69 -3.16 -9.32 3.57
CA PHE A 69 -2.93 -9.47 5.01
C PHE A 69 -3.59 -10.72 5.60
N SER A 70 -4.36 -11.46 4.80
CA SER A 70 -5.10 -12.65 5.18
C SER A 70 -6.03 -12.39 6.37
N CYS A 71 -6.68 -11.23 6.38
CA CYS A 71 -7.62 -10.82 7.42
C CYS A 71 -8.80 -10.05 6.81
N GLU A 72 -9.91 -10.00 7.51
CA GLU A 72 -11.02 -9.14 7.10
C GLU A 72 -10.70 -7.70 7.46
N ILE A 73 -10.62 -6.82 6.45
CA ILE A 73 -10.45 -5.39 6.64
C ILE A 73 -11.78 -4.71 6.31
N PRO A 74 -12.32 -3.90 7.24
CA PRO A 74 -13.61 -3.26 7.04
C PRO A 74 -13.50 -2.14 6.00
N LEU A 75 -14.62 -1.85 5.33
CA LEU A 75 -14.69 -0.83 4.26
C LEU A 75 -14.16 0.56 4.67
N PRO A 76 -14.44 1.08 5.88
CA PRO A 76 -13.95 2.40 6.31
C PRO A 76 -12.43 2.54 6.26
N VAL A 77 -11.69 1.43 6.38
CA VAL A 77 -10.23 1.45 6.27
C VAL A 77 -9.80 1.69 4.82
N TYR A 78 -10.50 1.10 3.86
CA TYR A 78 -10.25 1.39 2.45
C TYR A 78 -10.62 2.82 2.08
N ASP A 79 -11.71 3.34 2.64
CA ASP A 79 -12.12 4.74 2.48
C ASP A 79 -11.06 5.68 3.02
N ALA A 80 -10.58 5.45 4.24
CA ALA A 80 -9.52 6.25 4.86
C ALA A 80 -8.21 6.22 4.05
N ILE A 81 -7.84 5.07 3.47
CA ILE A 81 -6.67 4.95 2.58
C ILE A 81 -6.87 5.74 1.29
N GLU A 82 -8.05 5.65 0.68
CA GLU A 82 -8.39 6.39 -0.54
C GLU A 82 -8.40 7.91 -0.29
N GLU A 83 -9.04 8.36 0.79
CA GLU A 83 -9.07 9.76 1.20
C GLU A 83 -7.66 10.28 1.52
N ALA A 84 -6.86 9.54 2.28
CA ALA A 84 -5.49 9.94 2.61
C ALA A 84 -4.59 10.03 1.37
N PHE A 85 -4.84 9.20 0.34
CA PHE A 85 -4.16 9.29 -0.95
C PHE A 85 -4.54 10.55 -1.70
N PHE A 86 -5.85 10.84 -1.83
CA PHE A 86 -6.32 12.01 -2.59
C PHE A 86 -6.08 13.33 -1.85
N ALA A 87 -6.10 13.35 -0.52
CA ALA A 87 -5.85 14.55 0.28
C ALA A 87 -4.39 15.02 0.20
N LYS A 88 -3.46 14.13 -0.17
CA LYS A 88 -2.04 14.46 -0.30
C LYS A 88 -1.63 14.90 -1.71
N LYS A 89 -2.58 14.89 -2.65
CA LYS A 89 -2.38 15.22 -4.07
C LYS A 89 -2.96 16.59 -4.38
#